data_AF-A0A936HX08-F1
#
_entry.id   AF-A0A936HX08-F1
#
_cell.length_a   1.000
_cell.length_b   1.000
_cell.length_c   1.000
_cell.angle_alpha   90.00
_cell.angle_beta   90.00
_cell.angle_gamma   90.00
#
_symmetry.space_group_name_H-M   'P 1'
#
loop_
_entity.id
_entity.type
_entity.pdbx_description
1 polymer ?
#
loop_
_entity_poly.entity_id
_entity_poly.type
_entity_poly.pdbx_seq_one_letter_code
_entity_poly.pdbx_strand_id
1 'polypeptide(L)'
;MLAKLTSKNQLTLPKSITAAVGAAEYFDVEASNGCIVLTPVRIQRGDAVRAKLAELDLQEQDTADAVAWARQAATGKPARKK
;
A
#
# COMPACT_ATOMS: atom_id res chain seq x y z
N MET A 1 23.78 -13.72 -17.24
CA MET A 1 22.89 -14.76 -16.68
C MET A 1 21.70 -14.91 -17.62
N LEU A 2 21.12 -16.11 -17.75
CA LEU A 2 19.99 -16.37 -18.63
C LEU A 2 18.79 -16.83 -17.79
N ALA A 3 17.60 -16.39 -18.16
CA ALA A 3 16.33 -16.85 -17.60
C ALA A 3 15.58 -17.66 -18.67
N LYS A 4 14.81 -18.67 -18.24
CA LYS A 4 14.01 -19.50 -19.15
C LYS A 4 12.54 -19.18 -18.97
N LEU A 5 11.81 -19.15 -20.09
CA LEU A 5 10.36 -19.12 -20.10
C LEU A 5 9.81 -20.55 -19.90
N THR A 6 8.92 -20.71 -18.92
CA THR A 6 8.24 -22.00 -18.70
C THR A 6 7.04 -22.18 -19.64
N SER A 7 6.50 -23.39 -19.73
CA SER A 7 5.29 -23.69 -20.50
C SER A 7 4.04 -22.94 -20.04
N LYS A 8 4.06 -22.39 -18.82
CA LYS A 8 2.97 -21.57 -18.26
C LYS A 8 3.21 -20.07 -18.44
N ASN A 9 4.11 -19.69 -19.35
CA ASN A 9 4.50 -18.30 -19.58
C ASN A 9 5.06 -17.61 -18.31
N GLN A 10 5.79 -18.34 -17.47
CA GLN A 10 6.44 -17.78 -16.29
C GLN A 10 7.92 -17.54 -16.59
N LEU A 11 8.41 -16.34 -16.23
CA LEU A 11 9.82 -15.97 -16.31
C LEU A 11 10.41 -15.94 -14.88
N THR A 12 11.38 -16.81 -14.61
CA THR A 12 12.06 -16.83 -13.31
C THR A 12 13.37 -16.06 -13.40
N LEU A 13 13.50 -15.00 -12.59
CA LEU A 13 14.70 -14.17 -12.55
C LEU A 13 15.70 -14.64 -11.49
N PRO A 14 17.01 -14.54 -11.73
CA PRO A 14 18.00 -14.79 -10.69
C PRO A 14 17.84 -13.81 -9.51
N LYS A 15 17.96 -14.34 -8.28
CA LYS A 15 17.83 -13.54 -7.05
C LYS A 15 18.78 -12.32 -7.01
N SER A 16 19.96 -12.44 -7.61
CA SER A 16 20.93 -11.34 -7.69
C SER A 16 20.40 -10.13 -8.47
N ILE A 17 19.60 -10.35 -9.52
CA ILE A 17 19.02 -9.28 -10.34
C ILE A 17 17.85 -8.62 -9.61
N THR A 18 16.96 -9.41 -9.01
CA THR A 18 15.85 -8.87 -8.23
C THR A 18 16.33 -8.10 -7.00
N ALA A 19 17.45 -8.51 -6.40
CA ALA A 19 18.06 -7.76 -5.30
C ALA A 19 18.62 -6.40 -5.74
N ALA A 20 19.18 -6.32 -6.95
CA ALA A 20 19.78 -5.08 -7.48
C ALA A 20 18.75 -3.97 -7.73
N VAL A 21 17.51 -4.34 -8.10
CA VAL A 21 16.40 -3.39 -8.34
C VAL A 21 15.56 -3.08 -7.09
N GLY A 22 15.92 -3.67 -5.95
CA GLY A 22 15.22 -3.52 -4.67
C GLY A 22 14.15 -4.60 -4.41
N ALA A 23 13.83 -4.80 -3.12
CA ALA A 23 12.82 -5.76 -2.70
C ALA A 23 11.40 -5.26 -3.04
N ALA A 24 10.95 -5.53 -4.27
CA ALA A 24 9.58 -5.28 -4.70
C ALA A 24 8.81 -6.60 -4.85
N GLU A 25 7.55 -6.58 -4.43
CA GLU A 25 6.61 -7.69 -4.58
C GLU A 25 5.92 -7.67 -5.95
N TYR A 26 5.84 -6.50 -6.57
CA TYR A 26 5.16 -6.28 -7.84
C TYR A 26 6.03 -5.47 -8.80
N PHE A 27 5.87 -5.75 -10.09
CA PHE A 27 6.53 -5.05 -11.16
C PHE A 27 5.48 -4.59 -12.15
N ASP A 28 5.59 -3.34 -12.59
CA ASP A 28 4.94 -2.93 -13.83
C ASP A 28 5.73 -3.53 -15.01
N VAL A 29 5.00 -3.97 -16.03
CA VAL A 29 5.55 -4.77 -17.14
C VAL A 29 5.16 -4.13 -18.46
N GLU A 30 6.18 -3.69 -19.21
CA GLU A 30 5.99 -3.16 -20.56
C GLU A 30 6.95 -3.83 -21.55
N ALA A 31 6.54 -3.83 -22.82
CA ALA A 31 7.40 -4.22 -23.94
C ALA A 31 7.91 -2.94 -24.63
N SER A 32 9.22 -2.71 -24.60
CA SER A 32 9.86 -1.54 -25.19
C SER A 32 11.10 -1.97 -25.97
N ASN A 33 11.15 -1.61 -27.26
CA ASN A 33 12.29 -1.91 -28.14
C ASN A 33 12.72 -3.39 -28.15
N GLY A 34 11.75 -4.32 -28.15
CA GLY A 34 12.01 -5.76 -28.11
C GLY A 34 12.50 -6.29 -26.75
N CYS A 35 12.53 -5.44 -25.72
CA CYS A 35 12.88 -5.78 -24.34
C CYS A 35 11.63 -5.79 -23.46
N ILE A 36 11.60 -6.70 -22.47
CA ILE A 36 10.63 -6.62 -21.37
C ILE A 36 11.26 -5.74 -20.29
N VAL A 37 10.63 -4.61 -19.99
CA VAL A 37 11.04 -3.72 -18.91
C VAL A 37 10.20 -4.05 -17.68
N LEU A 38 10.89 -4.30 -16.56
CA LEU A 38 10.28 -4.61 -15.28
C LEU A 38 10.61 -3.48 -14.31
N THR A 39 9.61 -2.64 -14.03
CA THR A 39 9.78 -1.51 -13.12
C THR A 39 9.23 -1.89 -11.75
N PRO A 40 10.06 -1.93 -10.69
CA PRO A 40 9.58 -2.23 -9.34
C PRO A 40 8.49 -1.23 -8.93
N VAL A 41 7.32 -1.72 -8.56
CA VAL A 41 6.23 -0.87 -8.07
C VAL A 41 5.84 -1.29 -6.66
N ARG A 42 5.55 -0.29 -5.83
CA ARG A 42 4.90 -0.53 -4.54
C ARG A 42 3.40 -0.42 -4.79
N ILE A 43 2.67 -1.51 -4.59
CA ILE A 43 1.21 -1.40 -4.50
C ILE A 43 0.90 -0.64 -3.22
N GLN A 44 0.72 0.67 -3.34
CA GLN A 44 0.27 1.48 -2.23
C GLN A 44 -1.23 1.23 -2.06
N ARG A 45 -1.60 0.49 -1.00
CA ARG A 45 -2.99 0.52 -0.49
C ARG A 45 -3.42 1.94 -0.08
N GLY A 46 -2.48 2.89 -0.01
CA GLY A 46 -2.76 4.30 0.27
C GLY A 46 -3.77 4.93 -0.68
N ASP A 47 -3.81 4.53 -1.94
CA ASP A 47 -4.79 5.07 -2.88
C ASP A 47 -6.18 4.46 -2.67
N ALA A 48 -6.26 3.18 -2.30
CA ALA A 48 -7.50 2.57 -1.84
C ALA A 48 -8.00 3.22 -0.52
N VAL A 49 -7.08 3.54 0.40
CA VAL A 49 -7.39 4.28 1.63
C VAL A 49 -7.87 5.70 1.33
N ARG A 50 -7.20 6.42 0.42
CA ARG A 50 -7.60 7.77 0.00
C ARG A 50 -8.94 7.76 -0.74
N ALA A 51 -9.17 6.79 -1.62
CA ALA A 51 -10.46 6.60 -2.28
C ALA A 51 -11.57 6.31 -1.25
N LYS A 52 -11.31 5.45 -0.27
CA LYS A 52 -12.27 5.16 0.80
C LYS A 52 -12.54 6.38 1.68
N LEU A 53 -11.53 7.18 1.98
CA LEU A 53 -11.68 8.43 2.73
C LEU A 53 -12.49 9.46 1.93
N ALA A 54 -12.30 9.54 0.61
CA ALA A 54 -13.10 10.40 -0.26
C ALA A 54 -14.55 9.94 -0.38
N GLU A 55 -14.80 8.63 -0.46
CA GLU A 55 -16.17 8.06 -0.44
C GLU A 55 -16.92 8.33 0.88
N LEU A 56 -16.19 8.40 2.00
CA LEU A 56 -16.79 8.72 3.29
C LEU A 56 -17.25 10.18 3.40
N ASP A 57 -16.83 11.05 2.45
CA ASP A 57 -17.23 12.46 2.35
C ASP A 57 -17.22 13.20 3.69
N LEU A 58 -16.16 12.96 4.48
CA LEU A 58 -16.03 13.51 5.82
C LEU A 58 -15.90 15.04 5.75
N GLN A 59 -16.82 15.73 6.41
CA GLN A 59 -16.84 17.18 6.50
C GLN A 59 -16.04 17.67 7.72
N GLU A 60 -15.78 18.98 7.75
CA GLU A 60 -15.11 19.61 8.88
C GLU A 60 -15.87 19.38 10.20
N GLN A 61 -17.20 19.32 10.12
CA GLN A 61 -18.07 19.02 11.27
C GLN A 61 -17.87 17.60 11.80
N ASP A 62 -17.75 16.59 10.94
CA ASP A 62 -17.50 15.21 11.37
C ASP A 62 -16.19 15.09 12.15
N THR A 63 -15.18 15.88 11.75
CA THR A 63 -13.90 15.97 12.45
C THR A 63 -14.04 16.66 13.80
N ALA A 64 -14.80 17.77 13.87
CA ALA A 64 -15.06 18.48 15.12
C ALA A 64 -15.81 17.60 16.13
N ASP A 65 -16.82 16.87 15.66
CA ASP A 65 -17.63 15.96 16.48
C ASP A 65 -16.80 14.77 16.99
N ALA A 66 -15.95 14.19 16.14
CA ALA A 66 -15.04 13.12 16.53
C ALA A 66 -14.04 13.58 17.61
N VAL A 67 -13.49 14.79 17.48
CA VAL A 67 -12.57 15.37 18.48
C VAL A 67 -13.29 15.67 19.80
N ALA A 68 -14.50 16.24 19.73
CA ALA A 68 -15.31 16.50 20.92
C ALA A 68 -15.65 15.22 21.66
N TRP A 69 -16.06 14.17 20.94
CA TRP A 69 -16.34 12.85 21.48
C TRP A 69 -15.11 12.22 22.15
N ALA A 70 -13.95 12.23 21.47
CA ALA A 70 -12.72 11.66 22.02
C ALA A 70 -12.28 12.37 23.31
N ARG A 71 -12.47 13.69 23.40
CA ARG A 71 -12.15 14.47 24.61
C ARG A 71 -13.11 14.21 25.76
N GLN A 72 -14.40 13.98 25.50
CA GLN A 72 -15.36 13.56 26.53
C GLN A 72 -15.01 12.19 27.11
N ALA A 73 -14.61 11.23 26.27
CA ALA A 73 -14.18 9.90 26.72
C ALA A 73 -12.93 9.97 27.63
N ALA A 74 -12.00 10.89 27.38
CA ALA A 74 -10.83 11.09 28.23
C ALA A 74 -11.19 11.64 29.64
N THR A 75 -12.33 12.33 29.78
CA THR A 75 -12.80 12.87 31.06
C THR A 75 -13.59 11.87 31.91
N GLY A 76 -13.91 10.69 31.37
CA GLY A 76 -14.70 9.63 32.05
C GLY A 76 -13.87 8.58 32.81
N LYS A 77 -12.69 8.91 33.36
CA LYS A 77 -11.95 7.95 34.20
C LYS A 77 -12.66 7.81 35.55
N PRO A 78 -13.20 6.63 35.93
CA PRO A 78 -13.87 6.50 37.21
C PRO A 78 -12.84 6.65 38.34
N ALA A 79 -13.14 7.50 39.31
CA ALA A 79 -12.36 7.64 40.53
C ALA A 79 -12.32 6.27 41.25
N ARG A 80 -11.14 5.66 41.27
CA ARG A 80 -10.88 4.41 42.00
C ARG A 80 -11.06 4.70 43.49
N LYS A 81 -12.20 4.29 44.08
CA LYS A 81 -12.43 4.37 45.52
C LYS A 81 -11.39 3.51 46.23
N LYS A 82 -10.71 4.11 47.21
CA LYS A 82 -9.86 3.44 48.21
C LYS A 82 -10.72 2.69 49.21
#